data_AF-A0A2E9Z541-F1
#
_entry.id   AF-A0A2E9Z541-F1
#
_cell.length_a   1.000
_cell.length_b   1.000
_cell.length_c   1.000
_cell.angle_alpha   90.00
_cell.angle_beta   90.00
_cell.angle_gamma   90.00
#
_symmetry.space_group_name_H-M   'P 1'
#
loop_
_entity.id
_entity.type
_entity.pdbx_description
1 polymer ?
#
loop_
_entity_poly.entity_id
_entity_poly.type
_entity_poly.pdbx_seq_one_letter_code
_entity_poly.pdbx_strand_id
1 'polypeptide(L)'
;MTITEPANKAKIFSPVKVCMEVGGITVEPAKKGANPGKGHHHILFSSLPVDLSQPIGKAEIHMGGGSACQTFELDPSRHVTIALFANGKHIPIKPIVTDRVMITVK
;
A
#
# COMPACT_ATOMS: atom_id res chain seq x y z
N MET A 1 -6.23 -6.93 -3.92
CA MET A 1 -5.03 -7.11 -3.07
C MET A 1 -5.50 -7.29 -1.65
N THR A 2 -4.64 -7.79 -0.78
CA THR A 2 -4.96 -8.02 0.63
C THR A 2 -3.75 -7.67 1.48
N ILE A 3 -3.95 -6.96 2.58
CA ILE A 3 -2.95 -6.82 3.64
C ILE A 3 -2.97 -8.12 4.45
N THR A 4 -1.89 -8.89 4.38
CA THR A 4 -1.77 -10.19 5.05
C THR A 4 -1.17 -10.09 6.45
N GLU A 5 -0.41 -9.02 6.70
CA GLU A 5 0.17 -8.67 7.99
C GLU A 5 0.21 -7.14 8.08
N PRO A 6 -0.13 -6.52 9.23
CA PRO A 6 -0.74 -7.11 10.41
C PRO A 6 -2.24 -7.41 10.19
N ALA A 7 -2.81 -8.25 11.05
CA ALA A 7 -4.25 -8.51 11.04
C ALA A 7 -5.07 -7.25 11.36
N ASN A 8 -6.26 -7.14 10.79
CA ASN A 8 -7.17 -6.03 11.09
C ASN A 8 -7.53 -6.01 12.59
N LYS A 9 -7.52 -4.81 13.19
CA LYS A 9 -7.71 -4.52 14.62
C LYS A 9 -6.61 -5.05 15.55
N ALA A 10 -5.46 -5.45 15.00
CA ALA A 10 -4.34 -5.90 15.82
C ALA A 10 -3.85 -4.82 16.78
N LYS A 11 -3.44 -5.25 17.98
CA LYS A 11 -2.78 -4.40 18.98
C LYS A 11 -1.34 -4.87 19.12
N ILE A 12 -0.40 -4.12 18.56
CA ILE A 12 0.99 -4.54 18.33
C ILE A 12 1.97 -3.45 18.77
N PHE A 13 3.26 -3.79 18.85
CA PHE A 13 4.33 -2.83 19.15
C PHE A 13 5.07 -2.41 17.88
N SER A 14 5.72 -1.25 17.91
CA SER A 14 6.66 -0.83 16.87
C SER A 14 7.95 -1.67 16.95
N PRO A 15 8.59 -2.03 15.82
CA PRO A 15 8.17 -1.70 14.45
C PRO A 15 7.05 -2.60 13.90
N VAL A 16 6.18 -2.00 13.08
CA VAL A 16 5.06 -2.68 12.42
C VAL A 16 5.46 -3.15 11.03
N LYS A 17 5.38 -4.46 10.81
CA LYS A 17 5.55 -5.05 9.48
C LYS A 17 4.20 -5.07 8.75
N VAL A 18 4.16 -4.49 7.56
CA VAL A 18 3.01 -4.54 6.66
C VAL A 18 3.37 -5.39 5.45
N CYS A 19 2.62 -6.46 5.23
CA CYS A 19 2.72 -7.34 4.06
C CYS A 19 1.45 -7.28 3.24
N MET A 20 1.61 -7.38 1.92
CA MET A 20 0.53 -7.33 0.95
C MET A 20 0.68 -8.44 -0.08
N GLU A 21 -0.46 -8.94 -0.54
CA GLU A 21 -0.54 -9.85 -1.68
C GLU A 21 -1.49 -9.28 -2.73
N VAL A 22 -1.17 -9.51 -4.01
CA VAL A 22 -2.03 -9.13 -5.13
C VAL A 22 -2.23 -10.34 -6.05
N GLY A 23 -3.50 -10.68 -6.30
CA GLY A 23 -3.89 -11.74 -7.22
C GLY A 23 -4.33 -11.18 -8.56
N GLY A 24 -4.05 -11.91 -9.64
CA GLY A 24 -4.52 -11.59 -11.00
C GLY A 24 -3.82 -10.42 -11.70
N ILE A 25 -2.81 -9.81 -11.07
CA ILE A 25 -2.08 -8.64 -11.58
C ILE A 25 -0.61 -8.79 -11.24
N THR A 26 0.27 -8.38 -12.16
CA THR A 26 1.73 -8.55 -12.00
C THR A 26 2.36 -7.36 -11.27
N VAL A 27 3.14 -7.64 -10.24
CA VAL A 27 3.98 -6.64 -9.57
C VAL A 27 5.20 -6.34 -10.43
N GLU A 28 5.45 -5.07 -10.72
CA GLU A 28 6.57 -4.58 -11.50
C GLU A 28 7.10 -3.27 -10.92
N PRO A 29 8.43 -3.13 -10.74
CA PRO A 29 9.02 -1.90 -10.24
C PRO A 29 8.66 -0.67 -11.08
N ALA A 30 8.36 0.46 -10.42
CA ALA A 30 7.96 1.71 -11.07
C ALA A 30 8.98 2.18 -12.14
N LYS A 31 10.27 1.93 -11.91
CA LYS A 31 11.37 2.28 -12.82
C LYS A 31 11.31 1.60 -14.20
N LYS A 32 10.47 0.56 -14.36
CA LYS A 32 10.25 -0.11 -15.66
C LYS A 32 9.14 0.56 -16.50
N GLY A 33 8.59 1.67 -16.03
CA GLY A 33 7.52 2.41 -16.72
C GLY A 33 6.13 1.82 -16.49
N ALA A 34 5.13 2.40 -17.16
CA ALA A 34 3.75 1.93 -17.08
C ALA A 34 3.46 0.91 -18.18
N ASN A 35 3.36 -0.36 -17.79
CA ASN A 35 3.07 -1.48 -18.68
C ASN A 35 1.65 -2.03 -18.42
N PRO A 36 0.93 -2.48 -19.47
CA PRO A 36 -0.43 -3.01 -19.31
C PRO A 36 -0.50 -4.16 -18.29
N GLY A 37 -1.47 -4.09 -17.37
CA GLY A 37 -1.69 -5.13 -16.36
C GLY A 37 -0.58 -5.24 -15.29
N LYS A 38 0.31 -4.24 -15.20
CA LYS A 38 1.42 -4.21 -14.25
C LYS A 38 1.40 -2.97 -13.37
N GLY A 39 1.97 -3.11 -12.17
CA GLY A 39 2.04 -2.02 -11.21
C GLY A 39 2.79 -2.39 -9.95
N HIS A 40 2.71 -1.58 -8.91
CA HIS A 40 3.39 -1.81 -7.65
C HIS A 40 2.53 -1.36 -6.47
N HIS A 41 2.98 -1.74 -5.28
CA HIS A 41 2.29 -1.46 -4.04
C HIS A 41 2.58 -0.04 -3.54
N HIS A 42 1.57 0.55 -2.91
CA HIS A 42 1.65 1.76 -2.11
C HIS A 42 1.03 1.50 -0.73
N ILE A 43 1.62 2.09 0.29
CA ILE A 43 1.07 2.10 1.65
C ILE A 43 0.78 3.55 2.06
N LEU A 44 -0.44 3.78 2.56
CA LEU A 44 -0.91 5.05 3.08
C LEU A 44 -1.30 4.86 4.56
N PHE A 45 -0.86 5.76 5.44
CA PHE A 45 -1.19 5.74 6.87
C PHE A 45 -2.33 6.71 7.26
N SER A 46 -3.15 7.13 6.29
CA SER A 46 -4.20 8.13 6.51
C SER A 46 -5.48 7.79 5.73
N SER A 47 -5.58 8.25 4.49
CA SER A 47 -6.77 8.15 3.64
C SER A 47 -6.37 7.94 2.19
N LEU A 48 -7.30 7.43 1.37
CA LEU A 48 -7.12 7.41 -0.07
C LEU A 48 -7.05 8.84 -0.65
N PRO A 49 -6.34 9.05 -1.76
CA PRO A 49 -6.40 10.30 -2.51
C PRO A 49 -7.84 10.65 -2.93
N VAL A 50 -8.16 11.95 -2.95
CA VAL A 50 -9.49 12.44 -3.36
C VAL A 50 -9.78 12.09 -4.82
N ASP A 51 -8.76 12.18 -5.68
CA ASP A 51 -8.88 11.84 -7.10
C ASP A 51 -7.97 10.66 -7.46
N LEU A 52 -8.58 9.47 -7.56
CA LEU A 52 -7.90 8.23 -7.94
C LEU A 52 -7.60 8.11 -9.45
N SER A 53 -7.89 9.16 -10.24
CA SER A 53 -7.45 9.24 -11.64
C SER A 53 -6.08 9.91 -11.81
N GLN A 54 -5.57 10.53 -10.74
CA GLN A 54 -4.28 11.22 -10.72
C GLN A 54 -3.18 10.34 -10.13
N PRO A 55 -1.90 10.70 -10.36
CA PRO A 55 -0.80 10.11 -9.62
C PRO A 55 -1.03 10.26 -8.12
N ILE A 56 -0.82 9.15 -7.42
CA ILE A 56 -0.74 9.11 -5.97
C ILE A 56 0.34 10.11 -5.53
N GLY A 57 0.05 10.89 -4.49
CA GLY A 57 0.87 12.01 -4.05
C GLY A 57 2.18 11.61 -3.38
N LYS A 58 2.87 12.60 -2.80
CA LYS A 58 4.15 12.41 -2.08
C LYS A 58 3.96 11.96 -0.62
N ALA A 59 2.72 11.95 -0.10
CA ALA A 59 2.44 11.73 1.32
C ALA A 59 2.40 10.24 1.70
N GLU A 60 2.68 9.36 0.75
CA GLU A 60 2.59 7.92 0.90
C GLU A 60 3.92 7.22 0.69
N ILE A 61 4.02 6.03 1.27
CA ILE A 61 5.23 5.23 1.22
C ILE A 61 5.22 4.43 -0.07
N HIS A 62 6.08 4.88 -0.98
CA HIS A 62 6.26 4.30 -2.29
C HIS A 62 7.05 3.00 -2.21
N MET A 63 6.40 1.87 -2.52
CA MET A 63 7.04 0.56 -2.58
C MET A 63 7.40 0.16 -4.02
N GLY A 64 7.99 1.12 -4.73
CA GLY A 64 8.34 1.03 -6.15
C GLY A 64 9.38 -0.03 -6.52
N GLY A 65 9.97 -0.71 -5.54
CA GLY A 65 10.85 -1.86 -5.74
C GLY A 65 10.12 -3.17 -6.05
N GLY A 66 8.79 -3.21 -5.88
CA GLY A 66 7.99 -4.43 -6.03
C GLY A 66 8.03 -5.35 -4.81
N SER A 67 8.51 -4.85 -3.66
CA SER A 67 8.50 -5.59 -2.40
C SER A 67 7.08 -5.86 -1.93
N ALA A 68 6.82 -7.07 -1.42
CA ALA A 68 5.53 -7.46 -0.85
C ALA A 68 5.36 -7.02 0.62
N CYS A 69 6.46 -6.77 1.33
CA CYS A 69 6.44 -6.37 2.74
C CYS A 69 7.40 -5.22 3.02
N GLN A 70 7.06 -4.38 3.99
CA GLN A 70 7.95 -3.38 4.57
C GLN A 70 7.66 -3.18 6.06
N THR A 71 8.69 -2.80 6.79
CA THR A 71 8.64 -2.52 8.22
C THR A 71 8.65 -1.01 8.45
N PHE A 72 7.81 -0.54 9.38
CA PHE A 72 7.60 0.86 9.69
C PHE A 72 7.75 1.13 11.17
N GLU A 73 8.50 2.17 11.52
CA GLU A 73 8.46 2.73 12.86
C GLU A 73 7.23 3.63 12.97
N LEU A 74 6.31 3.26 13.87
CA LEU A 74 5.04 3.97 14.06
C LEU A 74 4.90 4.35 15.54
N ASP A 75 4.51 5.60 15.80
CA ASP A 75 4.25 6.05 17.16
C ASP A 75 3.02 5.34 17.77
N PRO A 76 3.00 5.14 19.11
CA PRO A 76 1.84 4.61 19.82
C PRO A 76 0.57 5.42 19.57
N SER A 77 -0.30 4.89 18.70
CA SER A 77 -1.61 5.47 18.39
C SER A 77 -2.45 4.49 17.57
N ARG A 78 -3.69 4.89 17.24
CA ARG A 78 -4.51 4.16 16.27
C ARG A 78 -4.13 4.61 14.86
N HIS A 79 -3.71 3.67 14.04
CA HIS A 79 -3.36 3.91 12.63
C HIS A 79 -4.37 3.27 11.70
N VAL A 80 -4.66 3.95 10.59
CA VAL A 80 -5.36 3.39 9.44
C VAL A 80 -4.30 3.10 8.38
N THR A 81 -4.08 1.83 8.08
CA THR A 81 -3.13 1.40 7.05
C THR A 81 -3.92 0.97 5.82
N ILE A 82 -3.67 1.65 4.70
CA ILE A 82 -4.31 1.39 3.42
C ILE A 82 -3.24 0.91 2.45
N ALA A 83 -3.51 -0.19 1.78
CA ALA A 83 -2.72 -0.66 0.66
C ALA A 83 -3.43 -0.29 -0.64
N LEU A 84 -2.69 0.23 -1.63
CA LEU A 84 -3.23 0.69 -2.92
C LEU A 84 -2.30 0.23 -4.06
N PHE A 85 -2.86 -0.32 -5.14
CA PHE A 85 -2.09 -0.73 -6.31
C PHE A 85 -2.13 0.35 -7.37
N ALA A 86 -0.97 0.68 -7.94
CA ALA A 86 -0.85 1.68 -8.98
C ALA A 86 0.08 1.23 -10.10
N ASN A 87 -0.13 1.76 -11.30
CA ASN A 87 0.75 1.51 -12.43
C ASN A 87 2.11 2.25 -12.26
N GLY A 88 3.02 2.08 -13.22
CA GLY A 88 4.34 2.75 -13.18
C GLY A 88 4.31 4.29 -13.23
N LYS A 89 3.15 4.92 -13.48
CA LYS A 89 2.94 6.38 -13.38
C LYS A 89 2.32 6.78 -12.03
N HIS A 90 2.27 5.85 -11.07
CA HIS A 90 1.63 6.04 -9.76
C HIS A 90 0.12 6.32 -9.85
N ILE A 91 -0.53 6.00 -10.97
CA ILE A 91 -1.99 6.15 -11.11
C ILE A 91 -2.65 4.84 -10.68
N PRO A 92 -3.63 4.86 -9.77
CA PRO A 92 -4.39 3.66 -9.40
C PRO A 92 -4.95 2.94 -10.61
N ILE A 93 -4.77 1.62 -10.66
CA ILE A 93 -5.31 0.80 -11.75
C ILE A 93 -6.83 0.64 -11.61
N LYS A 94 -7.52 0.33 -12.73
CA LYS A 94 -8.97 0.09 -12.74
C LYS A 94 -9.27 -1.40 -13.01
N PRO A 95 -10.23 -2.02 -12.29
CA PRO A 95 -10.91 -1.49 -11.11
C PRO A 95 -9.93 -1.19 -9.97
N ILE A 96 -10.28 -0.27 -9.07
CA ILE A 96 -9.39 0.14 -7.97
C ILE A 96 -9.06 -1.08 -7.11
N VAL A 97 -7.77 -1.36 -6.97
CA VAL A 97 -7.26 -2.47 -6.16
C VAL A 97 -6.67 -1.92 -4.88
N THR A 98 -7.38 -2.10 -3.77
CA THR A 98 -7.01 -1.58 -2.45
C THR A 98 -7.45 -2.52 -1.35
N ASP A 99 -6.82 -2.41 -0.18
CA ASP A 99 -7.28 -3.02 1.07
C ASP A 99 -6.97 -2.08 2.26
N ARG A 100 -7.64 -2.27 3.39
CA ARG A 100 -7.42 -1.46 4.60
C ARG A 100 -7.47 -2.29 5.87
N VAL A 101 -6.60 -1.95 6.81
CA VAL A 101 -6.63 -2.43 8.19
C VAL A 101 -6.54 -1.27 9.16
N MET A 102 -7.18 -1.43 10.32
CA MET A 102 -6.99 -0.53 11.45
C MET A 102 -6.13 -1.24 12.48
N ILE A 103 -5.05 -0.61 12.94
CA ILE A 103 -4.20 -1.17 14.00
C ILE A 103 -4.08 -0.20 15.15
N THR A 104 -3.74 -0.73 16.31
CA THR A 104 -3.34 0.08 17.47
C THR A 104 -1.90 -0.28 17.80
N VAL A 105 -1.01 0.70 17.65
CA VAL A 105 0.36 0.59 18.14
C VAL A 105 0.34 0.98 19.62
N LYS A 106 0.89 0.11 20.47
CA LYS A 106 0.98 0.31 21.92
C LYS A 106 2.29 0.95 22.33
#